data_AF-A0A7J0CIY6-F1
#
_entry.id   AF-A0A7J0CIY6-F1
#
_cell.length_a   1.000
_cell.length_b   1.000
_cell.length_c   1.000
_cell.angle_alpha   90.00
_cell.angle_beta   90.00
_cell.angle_gamma   90.00
#
_symmetry.space_group_name_H-M   'P 1'
#
loop_
_entity.id
_entity.type
_entity.pdbx_description
1 polymer ?
#
loop_
_entity_poly.entity_id
_entity_poly.type
_entity_poly.pdbx_seq_one_letter_code
_entity_poly.pdbx_strand_id
1 'polypeptide(L)'
;MTGMRTVLRALATAAAALLVATAVSPAPAQARPEPKAPEGFVALRSVDPTIIQEMRYTTAHTFLGERVDGYRQPVCVLTRPAARALHLAQKRLLRQGYSLKVYDCYRPQRAVDHFVRWAKDLDDHAMKGEFYPLVDKSRLFDDGYIAEKSGHSRGSTVDLTLVRLPALPTRPYRPGEPLAPCFAPKGERFPDNSVDMGTGYDCFDTLSHTDDPRIRERSAPTGSS
;
A
#
# COMPACT_ATOMS: atom_id res chain seq x y z
N MET A 1 -82.87 -19.86 38.59
CA MET A 1 -83.01 -21.30 38.31
C MET A 1 -81.62 -21.92 38.28
N THR A 2 -81.37 -22.85 39.22
CA THR A 2 -80.41 -23.98 39.19
C THR A 2 -79.00 -23.75 38.60
N GLY A 3 -77.89 -23.93 39.32
CA GLY A 3 -77.69 -24.47 40.65
C GLY A 3 -76.20 -24.80 40.92
N MET A 4 -75.99 -25.43 42.09
CA MET A 4 -74.90 -26.35 42.45
C MET A 4 -73.45 -25.80 42.42
N ARG A 5 -72.90 -25.30 43.53
CA ARG A 5 -72.23 -26.00 44.66
C ARG A 5 -71.07 -26.96 44.29
N THR A 6 -69.91 -26.58 44.87
CA THR A 6 -68.88 -27.38 45.57
C THR A 6 -67.67 -28.00 44.83
N VAL A 7 -66.49 -27.51 45.28
CA VAL A 7 -65.33 -28.22 45.89
C VAL A 7 -64.12 -28.58 45.01
N LEU A 8 -63.00 -28.05 45.51
CA LEU A 8 -61.57 -28.29 45.30
C LEU A 8 -61.15 -29.63 44.65
N ARG A 9 -60.06 -29.56 43.86
CA ARG A 9 -58.84 -30.33 44.11
C ARG A 9 -57.64 -29.75 43.36
N ALA A 10 -56.52 -29.71 44.08
CA ALA A 10 -55.20 -29.25 43.66
C ALA A 10 -54.66 -30.02 42.46
N LEU A 11 -53.74 -29.38 41.71
CA LEU A 11 -52.58 -30.04 41.10
C LEU A 11 -51.51 -28.98 40.83
N ALA A 12 -50.41 -29.09 41.57
CA ALA A 12 -49.18 -28.36 41.33
C ALA A 12 -48.47 -28.96 40.12
N THR A 13 -48.02 -28.13 39.19
CA THR A 13 -46.98 -28.51 38.23
C THR A 13 -46.02 -27.34 38.05
N ALA A 14 -44.96 -27.33 38.85
CA ALA A 14 -43.76 -26.53 38.58
C ALA A 14 -42.97 -27.27 37.48
N ALA A 15 -43.02 -26.76 36.25
CA ALA A 15 -42.17 -27.25 35.17
C ALA A 15 -40.81 -26.53 35.24
N ALA A 16 -39.82 -27.18 35.84
CA ALA A 16 -38.43 -26.74 35.76
C ALA A 16 -37.82 -27.30 34.45
N ALA A 17 -37.73 -26.46 33.41
CA ALA A 17 -37.01 -26.79 32.20
C ALA A 17 -35.50 -26.57 32.43
N LEU A 18 -34.74 -27.66 32.56
CA LEU A 18 -33.29 -27.64 32.62
C LEU A 18 -32.71 -27.47 31.20
N LEU A 19 -32.29 -26.25 30.84
CA LEU A 19 -31.52 -25.98 29.63
C LEU A 19 -30.05 -26.37 29.87
N VAL A 20 -29.64 -27.55 29.39
CA VAL A 20 -28.23 -27.94 29.34
C VAL A 20 -27.60 -27.26 28.12
N ALA A 21 -26.99 -26.10 28.33
CA ALA A 21 -26.18 -25.44 27.32
C ALA A 21 -24.82 -26.15 27.24
N THR A 22 -24.62 -26.98 26.22
CA THR A 22 -23.29 -27.53 25.90
C THR A 22 -22.41 -26.41 25.35
N ALA A 23 -21.56 -25.83 26.19
CA ALA A 23 -20.54 -24.89 25.76
C ALA A 23 -19.49 -25.64 24.93
N VAL A 24 -19.60 -25.55 23.59
CA VAL A 24 -18.51 -25.95 22.70
C VAL A 24 -17.46 -24.84 22.77
N SER A 25 -16.42 -25.05 23.60
CA SER A 25 -15.27 -24.14 23.61
C SER A 25 -14.57 -24.22 22.25
N PRO A 26 -14.43 -23.12 21.50
CA PRO A 26 -13.63 -23.13 20.29
C PRO A 26 -12.17 -23.38 20.69
N ALA A 27 -11.57 -24.41 20.11
CA ALA A 27 -10.14 -24.67 20.28
C ALA A 27 -9.34 -23.42 19.85
N PRO A 28 -8.28 -23.04 20.59
CA PRO A 28 -7.48 -21.89 20.22
C PRO A 28 -6.89 -22.13 18.83
N ALA A 29 -7.20 -21.23 17.88
CA ALA A 29 -6.58 -21.23 16.57
C ALA A 29 -5.06 -21.05 16.75
N GLN A 30 -4.31 -22.13 16.57
CA GLN A 30 -2.85 -22.07 16.57
C GLN A 30 -2.43 -21.24 15.35
N ALA A 31 -1.94 -20.03 15.60
CA ALA A 31 -1.34 -19.19 14.56
C ALA A 31 -0.18 -19.97 13.95
N ARG A 32 -0.31 -20.32 12.67
CA ARG A 32 0.83 -20.90 11.92
C ARG A 32 1.95 -19.86 11.95
N PRO A 33 3.20 -20.26 12.27
CA PRO A 33 4.31 -19.31 12.27
C PRO A 33 4.39 -18.62 10.91
N GLU A 34 4.43 -17.30 10.93
CA GLU A 34 4.57 -16.55 9.69
C GLU A 34 5.88 -16.97 8.99
N PRO A 35 5.87 -17.17 7.66
CA PRO A 35 7.06 -17.52 6.92
C PRO A 35 8.18 -16.51 7.21
N LYS A 36 9.33 -16.99 7.69
CA LYS A 36 10.52 -16.14 7.81
C LYS A 36 10.99 -15.73 6.42
N ALA A 37 11.45 -14.49 6.30
CA ALA A 37 12.12 -14.03 5.09
C ALA A 37 13.30 -14.97 4.76
N PRO A 38 13.58 -15.24 3.47
CA PRO A 38 14.72 -16.05 3.07
C PRO A 38 16.03 -15.52 3.68
N GLU A 39 17.02 -16.40 3.80
CA GLU A 39 18.34 -16.01 4.28
C GLU A 39 18.90 -14.85 3.43
N GLY A 40 19.50 -13.86 4.10
CA GLY A 40 20.01 -12.65 3.46
C GLY A 40 18.99 -11.53 3.27
N PHE A 41 17.68 -11.78 3.46
CA PHE A 41 16.64 -10.75 3.46
C PHE A 41 16.30 -10.27 4.87
N VAL A 42 15.85 -9.01 4.97
CA VAL A 42 15.46 -8.35 6.22
C VAL A 42 14.27 -7.42 5.99
N ALA A 43 13.43 -7.25 7.00
CA ALA A 43 12.51 -6.13 7.04
C ALA A 43 13.30 -4.84 7.30
N LEU A 44 13.13 -3.81 6.48
CA LEU A 44 13.87 -2.56 6.58
C LEU A 44 13.73 -1.92 7.97
N ARG A 45 12.54 -2.01 8.57
CA ARG A 45 12.24 -1.48 9.92
C ARG A 45 13.14 -2.08 11.02
N SER A 46 13.61 -3.32 10.82
CA SER A 46 14.53 -3.97 11.77
C SER A 46 15.97 -3.45 11.68
N VAL A 47 16.32 -2.81 10.56
CA VAL A 47 17.65 -2.20 10.33
C VAL A 47 17.60 -0.71 10.67
N ASP A 48 16.56 -0.01 10.22
CA ASP A 48 16.34 1.40 10.54
C ASP A 48 14.83 1.70 10.66
N PRO A 49 14.31 1.89 11.89
CA PRO A 49 12.90 2.20 12.10
C PRO A 49 12.53 3.65 11.79
N THR A 50 13.50 4.51 11.47
CA THR A 50 13.26 5.93 11.17
C THR A 50 12.92 6.19 9.70
N ILE A 51 13.21 5.24 8.81
CA ILE A 51 12.82 5.31 7.40
C ILE A 51 11.31 5.10 7.29
N ILE A 52 10.63 6.04 6.64
CA ILE A 52 9.17 6.02 6.48
C ILE A 52 8.82 4.97 5.43
N GLN A 53 7.85 4.09 5.74
CA GLN A 53 7.37 3.06 4.82
C GLN A 53 5.91 3.33 4.48
N GLU A 54 5.64 3.62 3.22
CA GLU A 54 4.30 3.82 2.69
C GLU A 54 4.08 2.85 1.52
N MET A 55 3.95 1.57 1.88
CA MET A 55 3.94 0.46 0.92
C MET A 55 2.67 0.47 0.05
N ARG A 56 2.71 1.14 -1.10
CA ARG A 56 1.52 1.47 -1.93
C ARG A 56 0.79 0.24 -2.43
N TYR A 57 1.52 -0.79 -2.82
CA TYR A 57 0.96 -2.04 -3.36
C TYR A 57 0.19 -2.90 -2.36
N THR A 58 0.15 -2.52 -1.07
CA THR A 58 -0.76 -3.13 -0.07
C THR A 58 -2.15 -2.48 -0.03
N THR A 59 -2.34 -1.38 -0.77
CA THR A 59 -3.55 -0.56 -0.79
C THR A 59 -4.21 -0.58 -2.17
N ALA A 60 -5.34 0.10 -2.33
CA ALA A 60 -5.98 0.30 -3.63
C ALA A 60 -5.42 1.52 -4.41
N HIS A 61 -4.51 2.29 -3.81
CA HIS A 61 -3.89 3.46 -4.48
C HIS A 61 -2.68 3.02 -5.31
N THR A 62 -2.97 2.38 -6.43
CA THR A 62 -2.00 1.85 -7.37
C THR A 62 -2.50 2.13 -8.79
N PHE A 63 -1.66 2.00 -9.81
CA PHE A 63 -2.10 2.10 -11.19
C PHE A 63 -3.10 1.00 -11.61
N LEU A 64 -3.25 -0.06 -10.81
CA LEU A 64 -4.25 -1.13 -10.99
C LEU A 64 -5.60 -0.77 -10.33
N GLY A 65 -5.61 0.17 -9.37
CA GLY A 65 -6.82 0.50 -8.58
C GLY A 65 -7.14 -0.50 -7.47
N GLU A 66 -6.24 -1.46 -7.22
CA GLU A 66 -6.42 -2.48 -6.20
C GLU A 66 -5.09 -2.91 -5.55
N ARG A 67 -5.20 -3.78 -4.54
CA ARG A 67 -4.04 -4.37 -3.87
C ARG A 67 -3.34 -5.34 -4.81
N VAL A 68 -2.02 -5.24 -4.89
CA VAL A 68 -1.23 -6.08 -5.77
C VAL A 68 -1.01 -7.46 -5.15
N ASP A 69 -1.16 -8.52 -5.96
CA ASP A 69 -0.90 -9.89 -5.54
C ASP A 69 0.47 -10.05 -4.87
N GLY A 70 0.49 -10.66 -3.69
CA GLY A 70 1.71 -10.91 -2.91
C GLY A 70 2.05 -9.84 -1.88
N TYR A 71 1.51 -8.63 -1.99
CA TYR A 71 1.65 -7.59 -0.98
C TYR A 71 0.61 -7.75 0.13
N ARG A 72 0.94 -8.59 1.12
CA ARG A 72 0.02 -8.95 2.22
C ARG A 72 0.07 -8.02 3.42
N GLN A 73 1.21 -7.35 3.62
CA GLN A 73 1.48 -6.49 4.77
C GLN A 73 2.32 -5.29 4.30
N PRO A 74 2.20 -4.11 4.93
CA PRO A 74 2.95 -2.91 4.57
C PRO A 74 4.37 -2.95 5.14
N VAL A 75 5.15 -3.92 4.68
CA VAL A 75 6.55 -4.13 5.09
C VAL A 75 7.47 -4.02 3.88
N CYS A 76 8.46 -3.13 3.98
CA CYS A 76 9.58 -3.12 3.04
C CYS A 76 10.55 -4.25 3.40
N VAL A 77 10.69 -5.23 2.51
CA VAL A 77 11.66 -6.33 2.61
C VAL A 77 12.78 -6.08 1.59
N LEU A 78 14.04 -6.19 2.02
CA LEU A 78 15.21 -5.97 1.18
C LEU A 78 16.29 -7.00 1.50
N THR A 79 17.27 -7.14 0.61
CA THR A 79 18.53 -7.77 0.99
C THR A 79 19.20 -6.95 2.09
N ARG A 80 19.90 -7.63 3.01
CA ARG A 80 20.60 -6.99 4.12
C ARG A 80 21.61 -5.92 3.66
N PRO A 81 22.40 -6.11 2.57
CA PRO A 81 23.25 -5.06 2.04
C PRO A 81 22.47 -3.80 1.61
N ALA A 82 21.36 -3.95 0.89
CA ALA A 82 20.53 -2.81 0.46
C ALA A 82 19.94 -2.06 1.66
N ALA A 83 19.39 -2.78 2.65
CA ALA A 83 18.87 -2.16 3.87
C ALA A 83 19.94 -1.37 4.65
N ARG A 84 21.18 -1.87 4.73
CA ARG A 84 22.29 -1.13 5.34
C ARG A 84 22.68 0.11 4.54
N ALA A 85 22.67 0.04 3.21
CA ALA A 85 22.95 1.19 2.36
C ALA A 85 21.90 2.31 2.59
N LEU A 86 20.62 1.94 2.66
CA LEU A 86 19.55 2.88 2.99
C LEU A 86 19.72 3.49 4.38
N HIS A 87 20.10 2.72 5.39
CA HIS A 87 20.41 3.26 6.72
C HIS A 87 21.51 4.33 6.68
N LEU A 88 22.59 4.09 5.92
CA LEU A 88 23.67 5.08 5.79
C LEU A 88 23.21 6.35 5.07
N ALA A 89 22.38 6.23 4.04
CA ALA A 89 21.76 7.37 3.36
C ALA A 89 20.82 8.14 4.29
N GLN A 90 19.96 7.43 5.02
CA GLN A 90 19.04 7.98 6.01
C GLN A 90 19.79 8.83 7.05
N LYS A 91 20.87 8.30 7.65
CA LYS A 91 21.69 9.06 8.61
C LYS A 91 22.20 10.38 8.04
N ARG A 92 22.54 10.43 6.74
CA ARG A 92 23.03 11.66 6.09
C ARG A 92 21.88 12.65 5.87
N LEU A 93 20.74 12.18 5.40
CA LEU A 93 19.55 13.00 5.12
C LEU A 93 18.94 13.59 6.39
N LEU A 94 18.92 12.83 7.49
CA LEU A 94 18.41 13.32 8.78
C LEU A 94 19.15 14.58 9.25
N ARG A 95 20.47 14.66 9.02
CA ARG A 95 21.27 15.86 9.35
C ARG A 95 20.95 17.07 8.47
N GLN A 96 20.29 16.85 7.34
CA GLN A 96 19.87 17.89 6.40
C GLN A 96 18.39 18.25 6.58
N GLY A 97 17.70 17.69 7.58
CA GLY A 97 16.28 17.93 7.81
C GLY A 97 15.36 17.13 6.88
N TYR A 98 15.83 16.01 6.33
CA TYR A 98 15.04 15.11 5.48
C TYR A 98 15.03 13.67 6.02
N SER A 99 13.99 12.92 5.68
CA SER A 99 13.93 11.46 5.86
C SER A 99 13.68 10.77 4.52
N LEU A 100 14.18 9.55 4.37
CA LEU A 100 13.76 8.65 3.31
C LEU A 100 12.33 8.19 3.54
N LYS A 101 11.56 8.10 2.46
CA LYS A 101 10.26 7.42 2.38
C LYS A 101 10.33 6.39 1.26
N VAL A 102 9.95 5.15 1.54
CA VAL A 102 9.94 4.06 0.55
C VAL A 102 8.51 3.67 0.20
N TYR A 103 8.27 3.37 -1.09
CA TYR A 103 6.96 2.97 -1.62
C TYR A 103 6.93 1.50 -2.03
N ASP A 104 8.04 0.99 -2.55
CA ASP A 104 8.20 -0.43 -2.89
C ASP A 104 9.64 -0.91 -2.68
N CYS A 105 9.78 -2.20 -2.34
CA CYS A 105 11.03 -2.87 -2.06
C CYS A 105 11.05 -4.23 -2.77
N TYR A 106 11.24 -5.36 -2.08
CA TYR A 106 11.09 -6.67 -2.71
C TYR A 106 9.68 -6.87 -3.29
N ARG A 107 9.63 -7.11 -4.61
CA ARG A 107 8.41 -7.40 -5.36
C ARG A 107 8.37 -8.88 -5.72
N PRO A 108 7.45 -9.69 -5.15
CA PRO A 108 7.35 -11.09 -5.51
C PRO A 108 6.94 -11.26 -6.98
N GLN A 109 7.36 -12.33 -7.65
CA GLN A 109 7.04 -12.54 -9.06
C GLN A 109 5.52 -12.49 -9.34
N ARG A 110 4.69 -13.01 -8.43
CA ARG A 110 3.23 -12.93 -8.56
C ARG A 110 2.67 -11.50 -8.67
N ALA A 111 3.36 -10.50 -8.11
CA ALA A 111 2.99 -9.09 -8.28
C ALA A 111 3.32 -8.61 -9.68
N VAL A 112 4.47 -9.02 -10.22
CA VAL A 112 4.87 -8.74 -11.60
C VAL A 112 3.89 -9.40 -12.58
N ASP A 113 3.51 -10.65 -12.33
CA ASP A 113 2.51 -11.36 -13.12
C ASP A 113 1.15 -10.65 -13.07
N HIS A 114 0.79 -10.06 -11.91
CA HIS A 114 -0.40 -9.24 -11.79
C HIS A 114 -0.32 -7.97 -12.66
N PHE A 115 0.81 -7.26 -12.63
CA PHE A 115 1.04 -6.09 -13.49
C PHE A 115 0.92 -6.44 -14.96
N VAL A 116 1.48 -7.59 -15.38
CA VAL A 116 1.40 -8.08 -16.76
C VAL A 116 -0.05 -8.43 -17.14
N ARG A 117 -0.81 -9.11 -16.28
CA ARG A 117 -2.24 -9.40 -16.54
C ARG A 117 -3.04 -8.11 -16.69
N TRP A 118 -2.86 -7.16 -15.77
CA TRP A 118 -3.52 -5.87 -15.82
C TRP A 118 -3.16 -5.08 -17.08
N ALA A 119 -1.88 -5.05 -17.47
CA ALA A 119 -1.43 -4.32 -18.66
C ALA A 119 -1.98 -4.93 -19.96
N LYS A 120 -2.29 -6.23 -19.98
CA LYS A 120 -2.92 -6.93 -21.12
C LYS A 120 -4.44 -6.71 -21.21
N ASP A 121 -5.09 -6.34 -20.11
CA ASP A 121 -6.49 -5.92 -20.11
C ASP A 121 -6.59 -4.46 -20.56
N LEU A 122 -6.75 -4.25 -21.87
CA LEU A 122 -6.77 -2.92 -22.46
C LEU A 122 -8.04 -2.11 -22.14
N ASP A 123 -9.08 -2.74 -21.59
CA ASP A 123 -10.35 -2.07 -21.27
C ASP A 123 -10.38 -1.53 -19.83
N ASP A 124 -9.48 -1.99 -18.95
CA ASP A 124 -9.33 -1.44 -17.61
C ASP A 124 -8.58 -0.09 -17.63
N HIS A 125 -9.35 1.00 -17.54
CA HIS A 125 -8.86 2.38 -17.48
C HIS A 125 -9.15 3.02 -16.11
N ALA A 126 -9.45 2.23 -15.07
CA ALA A 126 -9.98 2.72 -13.80
C ALA A 126 -9.11 3.82 -13.17
N MET A 127 -7.79 3.66 -13.26
CA MET A 127 -6.81 4.59 -12.67
C MET A 127 -6.06 5.43 -13.71
N LYS A 128 -6.49 5.40 -14.98
CA LYS A 128 -5.82 6.09 -16.10
C LYS A 128 -5.65 7.58 -15.84
N GLY A 129 -6.68 8.23 -15.30
CA GLY A 129 -6.69 9.69 -15.06
C GLY A 129 -5.58 10.18 -14.13
N GLU A 130 -5.06 9.31 -13.27
CA GLU A 130 -3.93 9.62 -12.38
C GLU A 130 -2.62 9.10 -12.95
N PHE A 131 -2.48 7.79 -13.14
CA PHE A 131 -1.16 7.18 -13.32
C PHE A 131 -0.63 7.16 -14.76
N TYR A 132 -1.51 7.19 -15.77
CA TYR A 132 -1.10 7.10 -17.18
C TYR A 132 -2.06 7.87 -18.12
N PRO A 133 -2.37 9.15 -17.83
CA PRO A 133 -3.43 9.87 -18.54
C PRO A 133 -3.09 10.11 -20.01
N LEU A 134 -1.80 10.28 -20.34
CA LEU A 134 -1.33 10.55 -21.71
C LEU A 134 -0.75 9.32 -22.43
N VAL A 135 -0.62 8.19 -21.73
CA VAL A 135 -0.04 6.97 -22.29
C VAL A 135 -1.16 6.01 -22.69
N ASP A 136 -1.11 5.51 -23.91
CA ASP A 136 -1.96 4.41 -24.34
C ASP A 136 -1.55 3.13 -23.63
N LYS A 137 -2.50 2.41 -23.03
CA LYS A 137 -2.21 1.21 -22.22
C LYS A 137 -1.50 0.13 -23.04
N SER A 138 -1.75 0.07 -24.35
CA SER A 138 -1.05 -0.84 -25.28
C SER A 138 0.46 -0.60 -25.36
N ARG A 139 0.93 0.61 -25.01
CA ARG A 139 2.35 0.99 -25.09
C ARG A 139 3.13 0.76 -23.81
N LEU A 140 2.50 0.35 -22.71
CA LEU A 140 3.16 0.28 -21.40
C LEU A 140 4.39 -0.66 -21.37
N PHE A 141 4.40 -1.70 -22.20
CA PHE A 141 5.56 -2.58 -22.37
C PHE A 141 6.65 -1.93 -23.23
N ASP A 142 6.27 -1.36 -24.39
CA ASP A 142 7.20 -0.75 -25.35
C ASP A 142 7.90 0.48 -24.76
N ASP A 143 7.16 1.28 -23.97
CA ASP A 143 7.68 2.45 -23.28
C ASP A 143 8.41 2.10 -21.97
N GLY A 144 8.45 0.81 -21.59
CA GLY A 144 9.26 0.29 -20.48
C GLY A 144 8.69 0.50 -19.08
N TYR A 145 7.45 0.97 -18.94
CA TYR A 145 6.79 1.17 -17.64
C TYR A 145 6.43 -0.16 -16.96
N ILE A 146 6.10 -1.20 -17.74
CA ILE A 146 5.82 -2.55 -17.26
C ILE A 146 6.80 -3.54 -17.88
N ALA A 147 7.34 -4.43 -17.06
CA ALA A 147 8.26 -5.48 -17.49
C ALA A 147 7.86 -6.84 -16.91
N GLU A 148 8.01 -7.91 -17.68
CA GLU A 148 7.74 -9.29 -17.22
C GLU A 148 8.74 -9.78 -16.15
N LYS A 149 9.89 -9.11 -16.05
CA LYS A 149 10.92 -9.36 -15.04
C LYS A 149 11.30 -8.05 -14.37
N SER A 150 11.08 -7.95 -13.06
CA SER A 150 11.40 -6.76 -12.29
C SER A 150 12.72 -6.88 -11.54
N GLY A 151 13.49 -5.79 -11.51
CA GLY A 151 14.66 -5.67 -10.63
C GLY A 151 14.32 -5.83 -9.14
N HIS A 152 13.12 -5.39 -8.74
CA HIS A 152 12.61 -5.52 -7.38
C HIS A 152 12.55 -6.97 -6.89
N SER A 153 12.34 -7.93 -7.80
CA SER A 153 12.29 -9.36 -7.43
C SER A 153 13.64 -9.92 -6.98
N ARG A 154 14.75 -9.20 -7.20
CA ARG A 154 16.07 -9.52 -6.63
C ARG A 154 16.28 -8.98 -5.21
N GLY A 155 15.40 -8.09 -4.73
CA GLY A 155 15.43 -7.58 -3.35
C GLY A 155 16.41 -6.44 -3.06
N SER A 156 17.10 -5.92 -4.08
CA SER A 156 18.06 -4.81 -3.92
C SER A 156 17.67 -3.57 -4.72
N THR A 157 16.45 -3.53 -5.26
CA THR A 157 15.83 -2.35 -5.88
C THR A 157 14.79 -1.80 -4.92
N VAL A 158 14.66 -0.48 -4.89
CA VAL A 158 13.76 0.24 -3.98
C VAL A 158 13.23 1.48 -4.69
N ASP A 159 11.93 1.72 -4.54
CA ASP A 159 11.30 2.97 -4.93
C ASP A 159 11.22 3.88 -3.72
N LEU A 160 11.80 5.07 -3.82
CA LEU A 160 11.92 5.98 -2.69
C LEU A 160 11.83 7.44 -3.09
N THR A 161 11.62 8.27 -2.08
CA THR A 161 11.67 9.73 -2.16
C THR A 161 12.25 10.31 -0.88
N LEU A 162 12.28 11.64 -0.80
CA LEU A 162 12.62 12.41 0.39
C LEU A 162 11.36 13.07 0.97
N VAL A 163 11.30 13.20 2.29
CA VAL A 163 10.29 13.96 3.02
C VAL A 163 11.00 14.99 3.89
N ARG A 164 10.51 16.24 3.91
CA ARG A 164 11.02 17.28 4.83
C ARG A 164 10.57 16.96 6.25
N LEU A 165 11.47 17.15 7.21
CA LEU A 165 11.17 17.01 8.63
C LEU A 165 10.61 18.33 9.22
N PRO A 166 9.63 18.26 10.13
CA PRO A 166 8.94 17.06 10.61
C PRO A 166 8.04 16.45 9.52
N ALA A 167 8.08 15.13 9.37
CA ALA A 167 7.27 14.42 8.40
C ALA A 167 5.80 14.36 8.89
N LEU A 168 4.90 15.05 8.20
CA LEU A 168 3.47 15.00 8.47
C LEU A 168 2.84 13.75 7.85
N PRO A 169 1.86 13.08 8.49
CA PRO A 169 1.19 11.94 7.88
C PRO A 169 0.50 12.30 6.56
N THR A 170 0.63 11.44 5.55
CA THR A 170 -0.21 11.50 4.35
C THR A 170 -1.55 10.83 4.64
N ARG A 171 -2.66 11.47 4.27
CA ARG A 171 -3.99 10.86 4.41
C ARG A 171 -4.07 9.57 3.57
N PRO A 172 -4.85 8.56 3.98
CA PRO A 172 -5.11 7.42 3.11
C PRO A 172 -5.92 7.83 1.88
N TYR A 173 -5.68 7.12 0.78
CA TYR A 173 -6.53 7.16 -0.41
C TYR A 173 -7.90 6.54 -0.12
N ARG A 174 -8.96 7.11 -0.70
CA ARG A 174 -10.30 6.56 -0.66
C ARG A 174 -10.70 6.10 -2.07
N PRO A 175 -10.98 4.81 -2.29
CA PRO A 175 -11.45 4.33 -3.59
C PRO A 175 -12.63 5.14 -4.12
N GLY A 176 -12.53 5.58 -5.37
CA GLY A 176 -13.53 6.43 -6.03
C GLY A 176 -13.40 7.93 -5.76
N GLU A 177 -12.38 8.39 -5.02
CA GLU A 177 -12.09 9.83 -4.97
C GLU A 177 -11.65 10.37 -6.33
N PRO A 178 -11.90 11.66 -6.64
CA PRO A 178 -11.46 12.26 -7.89
C PRO A 178 -9.95 12.08 -8.10
N LEU A 179 -9.59 11.59 -9.28
CA LEU A 179 -8.20 11.38 -9.69
C LEU A 179 -7.60 12.69 -10.18
N ALA A 180 -6.33 12.92 -9.85
CA ALA A 180 -5.54 14.02 -10.38
C ALA A 180 -4.35 13.44 -11.17
N PRO A 181 -4.02 13.97 -12.37
CA PRO A 181 -2.88 13.50 -13.14
C PRO A 181 -1.59 13.48 -12.32
N CYS A 182 -0.82 12.40 -12.42
CA CYS A 182 0.42 12.20 -11.66
C CYS A 182 1.52 13.23 -11.98
N PHE A 183 1.42 13.96 -13.09
CA PHE A 183 2.29 15.08 -13.45
C PHE A 183 1.71 16.46 -13.14
N ALA A 184 0.52 16.54 -12.53
CA ALA A 184 -0.08 17.82 -12.15
C ALA A 184 0.81 18.57 -11.14
N PRO A 185 0.64 19.90 -10.97
CA PRO A 185 1.31 20.64 -9.91
C PRO A 185 1.14 19.96 -8.55
N LYS A 186 2.16 20.02 -7.68
CA LYS A 186 2.17 19.28 -6.40
C LYS A 186 0.94 19.50 -5.53
N GLY A 187 0.42 20.73 -5.50
CA GLY A 187 -0.77 21.08 -4.71
C GLY A 187 -2.08 20.46 -5.22
N GLU A 188 -2.09 19.95 -6.45
CA GLU A 188 -3.27 19.37 -7.10
C GLU A 188 -3.25 17.84 -7.10
N ARG A 189 -2.05 17.23 -7.00
CA ARG A 189 -1.87 15.78 -6.92
C ARG A 189 -2.42 15.19 -5.62
N PHE A 190 -2.53 13.86 -5.58
CA PHE A 190 -2.68 13.15 -4.31
C PHE A 190 -1.63 13.67 -3.31
N PRO A 191 -2.01 14.04 -2.07
CA PRO A 191 -1.17 14.81 -1.14
C PRO A 191 -0.10 13.93 -0.49
N ASP A 192 0.81 13.42 -1.30
CA ASP A 192 2.02 12.77 -0.84
C ASP A 192 2.94 13.81 -0.21
N ASN A 193 3.35 13.56 1.04
CA ASN A 193 4.18 14.47 1.80
C ASN A 193 5.65 14.52 1.32
N SER A 194 5.97 13.89 0.20
CA SER A 194 7.30 13.95 -0.42
C SER A 194 7.73 15.37 -0.72
N VAL A 195 9.03 15.58 -0.93
CA VAL A 195 9.52 16.72 -1.72
C VAL A 195 8.96 16.64 -3.14
N ASP A 196 8.86 17.77 -3.82
CA ASP A 196 8.41 17.75 -5.21
C ASP A 196 9.50 17.14 -6.10
N MET A 197 9.26 15.93 -6.61
CA MET A 197 10.12 15.25 -7.58
C MET A 197 9.62 15.45 -9.02
N GLY A 198 8.64 16.33 -9.23
CA GLY A 198 8.00 16.65 -10.51
C GLY A 198 6.80 15.78 -10.87
N THR A 199 6.75 14.53 -10.41
CA THR A 199 5.60 13.63 -10.58
C THR A 199 5.27 12.88 -9.29
N GLY A 200 4.06 12.30 -9.23
CA GLY A 200 3.66 11.34 -8.20
C GLY A 200 4.35 9.98 -8.39
N TYR A 201 4.31 9.14 -7.36
CA TYR A 201 4.81 7.77 -7.44
C TYR A 201 4.04 6.96 -8.51
N ASP A 202 4.74 6.05 -9.22
CA ASP A 202 4.21 5.25 -10.33
C ASP A 202 3.61 6.06 -11.50
N CYS A 203 4.09 7.29 -11.73
CA CYS A 203 3.65 8.09 -12.88
C CYS A 203 4.21 7.54 -14.19
N PHE A 204 3.36 6.98 -15.05
CA PHE A 204 3.72 6.57 -16.41
C PHE A 204 3.61 7.76 -17.35
N ASP A 205 4.61 8.62 -17.27
CA ASP A 205 4.81 9.78 -18.13
C ASP A 205 6.32 10.01 -18.28
N THR A 206 6.74 10.56 -19.42
CA THR A 206 8.15 10.87 -19.66
C THR A 206 8.71 11.87 -18.65
N LEU A 207 7.87 12.69 -18.02
CA LEU A 207 8.25 13.59 -16.94
C LEU A 207 8.79 12.84 -15.70
N SER A 208 8.47 11.55 -15.55
CA SER A 208 9.02 10.71 -14.48
C SER A 208 10.50 10.34 -14.70
N HIS A 209 11.04 10.54 -15.90
CA HIS A 209 12.43 10.24 -16.19
C HIS A 209 13.37 11.20 -15.45
N THR A 210 14.40 10.64 -14.80
CA THR A 210 15.34 11.41 -13.96
C THR A 210 16.00 12.57 -14.71
N ASP A 211 16.30 12.38 -16.00
CA ASP A 211 16.99 13.36 -16.82
C ASP A 211 16.05 14.22 -17.69
N ASP A 212 14.75 14.21 -17.43
CA ASP A 212 13.81 15.03 -18.19
C ASP A 212 14.07 16.53 -17.94
N PRO A 213 14.30 17.33 -19.00
CA PRO A 213 14.66 18.73 -18.85
C PRO A 213 13.56 19.57 -18.16
N ARG A 214 12.29 19.17 -18.27
CA ARG A 214 11.13 19.89 -17.70
C ARG A 214 11.13 19.87 -16.17
N ILE A 215 11.83 18.94 -15.53
CA ILE A 215 11.96 18.86 -14.07
C ILE A 215 12.78 20.03 -13.52
N ARG A 216 13.83 20.44 -14.22
CA ARG A 216 14.71 21.54 -13.80
C ARG A 216 13.99 22.89 -13.82
N GLU A 217 13.12 23.08 -14.81
CA GLU A 217 12.31 24.29 -14.96
C GLU A 217 11.24 24.43 -13.87
N ARG A 218 10.70 23.30 -13.37
CA ARG A 218 9.69 23.27 -12.30
C ARG A 218 10.29 23.35 -10.89
N SER A 219 11.57 22.99 -10.73
CA SER A 219 12.27 23.01 -9.45
C SER A 219 12.97 24.34 -9.16
N ALA A 220 12.99 25.27 -10.12
CA ALA A 220 13.51 26.61 -9.90
C ALA A 220 12.63 27.33 -8.86
N PRO A 221 13.21 27.96 -7.81
CA PRO A 221 12.42 28.76 -6.89
C PRO A 221 11.73 29.84 -7.71
N THR A 222 10.40 29.90 -7.64
CA THR A 222 9.66 31.08 -8.05
C THR A 222 10.18 32.23 -7.21
N GLY A 223 11.09 33.03 -7.79
CA GLY A 223 11.60 34.22 -7.15
C GLY A 223 10.42 35.11 -6.77
N SER A 224 10.35 35.49 -5.50
CA SER A 224 9.50 36.60 -5.09
C SER A 224 9.98 37.83 -5.85
N SER A 225 9.11 38.36 -6.70
CA SER A 225 9.18 39.76 -7.13
C SER A 225 8.70 40.64 -5.97
#